data_AF-A0AB35IP94-F1
#
_entry.id   AF-A0AB35IP94-F1
#
_cell.length_a   1.000
_cell.length_b   1.000
_cell.length_c   1.000
_cell.angle_alpha   90.00
_cell.angle_beta   90.00
_cell.angle_gamma   90.00
#
_symmetry.space_group_name_H-M   'P 1'
#
loop_
_entity.id
_entity.type
_entity.pdbx_description
1 polymer ?
#
loop_
_entity_poly.entity_id
_entity_poly.type
_entity_poly.pdbx_seq_one_letter_code
_entity_poly.pdbx_strand_id
1 'polypeptide(L)'
;MIHNLIQKFKIKITLKEIVTWFGLSFIGVFAAYISVFHRELNSTMFWEVFAYAVIFVVIMIMTKSYSHYIDGYYQSHIDKHTIKRKK
;
A
#
# COMPACT_ATOMS: atom_id res chain seq x y z
N MET A 1 8.26 20.77 9.92
CA MET A 1 6.82 20.46 9.76
C MET A 1 6.58 19.13 9.03
N ILE A 2 7.20 18.89 7.87
CA ILE A 2 7.08 17.62 7.10
C ILE A 2 7.66 16.42 7.87
N HIS A 3 8.79 16.58 8.58
CA HIS A 3 9.39 15.49 9.36
C HIS A 3 8.49 14.97 10.51
N ASN A 4 7.73 15.87 11.16
CA ASN A 4 6.75 15.50 12.19
C ASN A 4 5.49 14.83 11.61
N LEU A 5 5.09 15.17 10.38
CA LEU A 5 4.04 14.46 9.66
C LEU A 5 4.48 13.03 9.36
N ILE A 6 5.69 12.86 8.82
CA ILE A 6 6.29 11.54 8.52
C ILE A 6 6.41 10.68 9.80
N GLN A 7 6.80 11.27 10.93
CA GLN A 7 6.85 10.53 12.20
C GLN A 7 5.46 10.16 12.77
N LYS A 8 4.42 10.96 12.50
CA LYS A 8 3.03 10.64 12.90
C LYS A 8 2.43 9.53 12.05
N PHE A 9 2.85 9.40 10.79
CA PHE A 9 2.60 8.23 9.96
C PHE A 9 3.52 7.07 10.36
N LYS A 10 3.44 6.65 11.62
CA LYS A 10 4.08 5.44 12.14
C LYS A 10 3.36 4.20 11.61
N ILE A 11 3.28 4.07 10.29
CA ILE A 11 2.71 2.90 9.65
C ILE A 11 3.76 1.81 9.83
N LYS A 12 3.56 0.95 10.82
CA LYS A 12 4.32 -0.29 10.95
C LYS A 12 3.91 -1.20 9.80
N ILE A 13 4.57 -1.06 8.66
CA ILE A 13 4.53 -2.06 7.61
C ILE A 13 5.57 -3.10 7.96
N THR A 14 5.11 -4.31 8.25
CA THR A 14 6.02 -5.40 8.57
C THR A 14 6.66 -5.95 7.29
N LEU A 15 7.92 -6.42 7.38
CA LEU A 15 8.58 -7.07 6.25
C LEU A 15 7.75 -8.25 5.71
N LYS A 16 7.09 -8.98 6.61
CA LYS A 16 6.16 -10.06 6.27
C LYS A 16 5.03 -9.57 5.35
N GLU A 17 4.37 -8.46 5.69
CA GLU A 17 3.32 -7.89 4.83
C GLU A 17 3.87 -7.50 3.45
N ILE A 18 5.04 -6.86 3.39
CA ILE A 18 5.66 -6.48 2.11
C ILE A 18 5.90 -7.71 1.24
N VAL A 19 6.49 -8.76 1.81
CA VAL A 19 6.78 -10.00 1.09
C VAL A 19 5.47 -10.71 0.66
N THR A 20 4.45 -10.74 1.51
CA THR A 20 3.15 -11.33 1.16
C THR A 20 2.48 -10.57 0.02
N TRP A 21 2.41 -9.24 0.09
CA TRP A 21 1.83 -8.41 -0.97
C TRP A 21 2.62 -8.51 -2.26
N PHE A 22 3.95 -8.47 -2.17
CA PHE A 22 4.82 -8.66 -3.33
C PHE A 22 4.57 -10.02 -3.99
N GLY A 23 4.53 -11.11 -3.23
CA GLY A 23 4.27 -12.45 -3.75
C GLY A 23 2.91 -12.57 -4.43
N LEU A 24 1.85 -12.03 -3.81
CA LEU A 24 0.50 -12.01 -4.39
C LEU A 24 0.45 -11.19 -5.68
N SER A 25 1.04 -10.00 -5.70
CA SER A 25 1.11 -9.15 -6.89
C SER A 25 1.92 -9.81 -8.01
N PHE A 26 3.05 -10.42 -7.67
CA PHE A 26 3.89 -11.13 -8.64
C PHE A 26 3.14 -12.29 -9.29
N ILE A 27 2.49 -13.15 -8.49
CA ILE A 27 1.69 -14.26 -9.00
C ILE A 27 0.52 -13.76 -9.85
N GLY A 28 -0.18 -12.71 -9.40
CA GLY A 28 -1.31 -12.14 -10.12
C GLY A 28 -0.92 -11.58 -11.50
N VAL A 29 0.14 -10.78 -11.56
CA VAL A 29 0.64 -10.23 -12.84
C VAL A 29 1.19 -11.33 -13.74
N PHE A 30 1.91 -12.30 -13.17
CA PHE A 30 2.43 -13.45 -13.90
C PHE A 30 1.30 -14.29 -14.53
N ALA A 31 0.25 -14.57 -13.76
CA ALA A 31 -0.93 -15.28 -14.24
C ALA A 31 -1.64 -14.50 -15.36
N ALA A 32 -1.78 -13.18 -15.22
CA ALA A 32 -2.36 -12.34 -16.28
C ALA A 32 -1.52 -12.42 -17.58
N TYR A 33 -0.20 -12.39 -17.47
CA TYR A 33 0.70 -12.48 -18.63
C TYR A 33 0.60 -13.82 -19.38
N ILE A 34 0.49 -14.94 -18.65
CA ILE A 34 0.38 -16.26 -19.26
C ILE A 34 -1.02 -16.51 -19.79
N SER A 35 -2.04 -16.20 -18.98
CA SER A 35 -3.43 -16.56 -19.28
C SER A 35 -4.12 -15.60 -20.24
N VAL A 36 -3.80 -14.31 -20.21
CA VAL A 36 -4.47 -13.28 -21.04
C VAL A 36 -3.64 -12.94 -22.27
N PHE A 37 -2.33 -12.74 -22.09
CA PHE A 37 -1.46 -12.29 -23.18
C PHE A 37 -0.77 -13.44 -23.93
N HIS A 38 -0.90 -14.68 -23.45
CA HIS A 38 -0.24 -15.87 -24.02
C HIS A 38 1.23 -15.63 -24.37
N ARG A 39 1.92 -14.88 -23.52
CA ARG A 39 3.26 -14.40 -23.80
C ARG A 39 4.27 -15.51 -23.56
N GLU A 40 5.27 -15.62 -24.43
CA GLU A 40 6.36 -16.59 -24.26
C GLU A 40 7.19 -16.27 -23.01
N LEU A 41 7.58 -17.32 -22.29
CA LEU A 41 8.40 -17.21 -21.08
C LEU A 41 9.82 -16.80 -21.47
N ASN A 42 10.12 -15.51 -21.33
CA ASN A 42 11.45 -14.95 -21.56
C ASN A 42 11.86 -14.00 -20.44
N SER A 43 13.15 -13.69 -20.37
CA SER A 43 13.72 -12.84 -19.30
C SER A 43 13.12 -11.44 -19.25
N THR A 44 12.74 -10.87 -20.40
CA THR A 44 12.05 -9.57 -20.48
C THR A 44 10.68 -9.60 -19.81
N MET A 45 9.91 -10.68 -19.97
CA MET A 45 8.62 -10.85 -19.32
C MET A 45 8.77 -10.88 -17.79
N PHE A 46 9.76 -11.62 -17.27
CA PHE A 46 10.00 -11.67 -15.83
C PHE A 46 10.36 -10.30 -15.25
N TRP A 47 11.11 -9.47 -15.98
CA TRP A 47 11.41 -8.11 -15.57
C TRP A 47 10.17 -7.21 -15.52
N GLU A 48 9.30 -7.32 -16.52
CA GLU A 48 8.04 -6.58 -16.54
C GLU A 48 7.14 -6.98 -15.36
N VAL A 49 6.94 -8.29 -15.14
CA VAL A 49 6.16 -8.82 -14.00
C VAL A 49 6.74 -8.32 -12.68
N PHE A 50 8.06 -8.35 -12.52
CA PHE A 50 8.72 -7.82 -11.33
C PHE A 50 8.46 -6.32 -11.13
N ALA A 51 8.62 -5.51 -12.18
CA ALA A 51 8.39 -4.08 -12.12
C ALA A 51 6.95 -3.75 -11.73
N TYR A 52 5.97 -4.43 -12.32
CA TYR A 52 4.56 -4.27 -11.94
C TYR A 52 4.29 -4.70 -10.50
N ALA A 53 4.87 -5.81 -10.04
CA ALA A 53 4.73 -6.24 -8.65
C ALA A 53 5.28 -5.20 -7.66
N VAL A 54 6.42 -4.57 -7.96
CA VAL A 54 6.97 -3.48 -7.14
C VAL A 54 6.02 -2.27 -7.12
N ILE A 55 5.47 -1.87 -8.27
CA ILE A 55 4.51 -0.75 -8.34
C ILE A 55 3.28 -1.02 -7.46
N PHE A 56 2.74 -2.24 -7.50
CA PHE A 56 1.60 -2.63 -6.65
C PHE A 56 1.91 -2.51 -5.16
N VAL A 57 3.10 -2.96 -4.74
CA VAL A 57 3.53 -2.83 -3.34
C VAL A 57 3.64 -1.35 -2.94
N VAL A 58 4.19 -0.49 -3.79
CA VAL A 58 4.27 0.95 -3.53
C VAL A 58 2.87 1.57 -3.39
N ILE A 59 1.94 1.24 -4.28
CA ILE A 59 0.55 1.69 -4.20
C ILE A 59 -0.08 1.25 -2.88
N MET A 60 0.12 -0.01 -2.47
CA MET A 60 -0.40 -0.52 -1.20
C MET A 60 0.16 0.22 0.01
N ILE A 61 1.46 0.50 0.02
CA ILE A 61 2.11 1.30 1.07
C ILE A 61 1.48 2.69 1.11
N MET A 62 1.29 3.34 -0.04
CA MET A 62 0.65 4.65 -0.12
C MET A 62 -0.81 4.63 0.34
N THR A 63 -1.60 3.63 -0.06
CA THR A 63 -2.99 3.47 0.36
C THR A 63 -3.11 3.26 1.86
N LYS A 64 -2.26 2.42 2.46
CA LYS A 64 -2.22 2.22 3.92
C LYS A 64 -1.81 3.50 4.64
N SER A 65 -0.86 4.23 4.06
CA SER A 65 -0.48 5.55 4.56
C SER A 65 -1.64 6.53 4.55
N TYR A 66 -2.33 6.61 3.41
CA TYR A 66 -3.47 7.51 3.24
C TYR A 66 -4.65 7.16 4.15
N SER A 67 -4.94 5.87 4.36
CA SER A 67 -5.96 5.43 5.32
C SER A 67 -5.64 5.92 6.73
N HIS A 68 -4.39 5.75 7.18
CA HIS A 68 -3.96 6.22 8.50
C HIS A 68 -4.06 7.76 8.66
N TYR A 69 -3.91 8.51 7.57
CA TYR A 69 -4.10 9.96 7.57
C TYR A 69 -5.55 10.30 7.86
N ILE A 70 -6.45 9.66 7.10
CA ILE A 70 -7.87 9.87 7.14
C ILE A 70 -8.42 9.47 8.52
N ASP A 71 -8.02 8.32 9.04
CA ASP A 71 -8.44 7.87 10.37
C ASP A 71 -8.05 8.88 11.45
N GLY A 72 -6.81 9.39 11.41
CA GLY A 72 -6.36 10.45 12.32
C GLY A 72 -7.14 11.76 12.16
N TYR A 73 -7.51 12.13 10.92
CA TYR A 73 -8.31 13.31 10.64
C TYR A 73 -9.73 13.20 11.22
N TYR A 74 -10.40 12.07 11.01
CA TYR A 74 -11.75 11.82 11.54
C TYR A 74 -11.75 11.67 13.07
N GLN A 75 -10.79 10.95 13.65
CA GLN A 75 -10.66 10.82 15.11
C GLN A 75 -10.56 12.21 15.77
N SER A 76 -9.75 13.11 15.18
CA SER A 76 -9.59 14.47 15.69
C SER A 76 -10.87 15.32 15.61
N HIS A 77 -11.75 15.06 14.63
CA HIS A 77 -13.04 15.74 14.51
C HIS A 77 -14.03 15.24 15.55
N ILE A 78 -14.08 13.92 15.79
CA ILE A 78 -14.95 13.31 16.81
C ILE A 78 -14.55 13.79 18.21
N ASP A 79 -13.26 13.82 18.53
CA ASP A 79 -12.77 14.30 19.83
C ASP A 79 -13.13 15.76 20.08
N LYS A 80 -13.00 16.63 19.07
CA LYS A 80 -13.42 18.05 19.17
C LYS A 80 -14.91 18.21 19.43
N HIS A 81 -15.75 17.38 18.82
CA HIS A 81 -17.20 17.39 19.07
C HIS A 81 -17.56 16.82 20.45
N THR A 82 -16.82 15.83 20.93
CA THR A 82 -17.06 15.21 22.24
C THR A 82 -16.68 16.13 23.39
N ILE A 83 -15.57 16.88 23.26
CA ILE A 83 -15.13 17.87 24.27
C ILE A 83 -16.12 19.04 24.36
N LYS A 84 -16.71 19.49 23.24
CA LYS A 84 -17.72 20.56 23.24
C LYS A 84 -19.06 20.15 23.87
N ARG A 85 -19.40 18.86 23.94
CA ARG A 85 -20.62 18.37 24.59
C ARG A 85 -20.49 18.18 26.11
N LYS A 86 -19.26 18.19 26.64
CA LYS A 86 -18.98 18.04 28.09
C LYS A 86 -18.78 19.37 28.83
N LYS A 87 -18.78 20.50 28.12
CA LYS A 87 -18.83 21.85 28.68
C LYS A 87 -20.26 22.36 28.60
#